data_AF-A0A7J6PI15-F1
#
_entry.id   AF-A0A7J6PI15-F1
#
_cell.length_a   1.000
_cell.length_b   1.000
_cell.length_c   1.000
_cell.angle_alpha   90.00
_cell.angle_beta   90.00
_cell.angle_gamma   90.00
#
_symmetry.space_group_name_H-M   'P 1'
#
loop_
_entity.id
_entity.type
_entity.pdbx_description
1 polymer ?
#
loop_
_entity_poly.entity_id
_entity_poly.type
_entity_poly.pdbx_seq_one_letter_code
_entity_poly.pdbx_strand_id
1 'polypeptide(L)'
;MSSVQQMVSKWGDAFVEISGFIAVSKERLDKDKVKLLEELRCRIVHWFSLLNAVATISLNDGEVDLEKSFIVYSLKGASPWGACQTSDRLGSLRASSSSSVALEPVGPVDLSTSKLPIIGECTRTEKNALAGKSDKPLVVAGWITEEITRACLDGLLLIPPPILSRCYQEVSNGMLGYNQAFKVSLVPFPFPFAQMLALLLVVFLLILPMMVLRMTQSAALSPILSFFCLLGYWGLNEIAVELENPFGDDDNDLPLKHVHTAFVKGIRDCADDFITADSGGQATRQTADAGPSDELKKVQRELGLLGVPVSRYFSQQSGLEELSKLSKSELIAKFESAEVATRIHRLIGELSEGDTVPLPVPVALPSGGG
;
A
#
# COMPACT_ATOMS: atom_id res chain seq x y z
N MET A 1 -16.17 0.75 14.92
CA MET A 1 -15.29 -0.05 14.03
C MET A 1 -15.77 -0.11 12.58
N SER A 2 -17.01 -0.50 12.29
CA SER A 2 -17.51 -0.66 10.90
C SER A 2 -17.35 0.60 10.04
N SER A 3 -17.58 1.80 10.61
CA SER A 3 -17.50 3.06 9.87
C SER A 3 -16.08 3.42 9.41
N VAL A 4 -15.07 3.20 10.27
CA VAL A 4 -13.65 3.43 9.91
C VAL A 4 -13.19 2.40 8.88
N GLN A 5 -13.63 1.16 9.01
CA GLN A 5 -13.34 0.14 7.99
C GLN A 5 -13.99 0.49 6.65
N GLN A 6 -15.24 0.96 6.65
CA GLN A 6 -15.91 1.44 5.44
C GLN A 6 -15.14 2.62 4.82
N MET A 7 -14.71 3.60 5.63
CA MET A 7 -13.92 4.74 5.17
C MET A 7 -12.66 4.30 4.40
N VAL A 8 -11.84 3.46 5.03
CA VAL A 8 -10.56 2.99 4.47
C VAL A 8 -10.79 2.09 3.26
N SER A 9 -11.73 1.15 3.34
CA SER A 9 -12.06 0.22 2.26
C SER A 9 -12.54 0.96 1.02
N LYS A 10 -13.46 1.92 1.18
CA LYS A 10 -14.08 2.63 0.06
C LYS A 10 -13.12 3.61 -0.62
N TRP A 11 -12.26 4.28 0.15
CA TRP A 11 -11.17 5.05 -0.44
C TRP A 11 -10.12 4.17 -1.13
N GLY A 12 -9.87 2.97 -0.61
CA GLY A 12 -9.01 1.97 -1.25
C GLY A 12 -9.59 1.50 -2.59
N ASP A 13 -10.87 1.14 -2.61
CA ASP A 13 -11.60 0.74 -3.82
C ASP A 13 -11.52 1.85 -4.88
N ALA A 14 -11.81 3.11 -4.50
CA ALA A 14 -11.71 4.26 -5.39
C ALA A 14 -10.29 4.46 -5.96
N PHE A 15 -9.26 4.32 -5.11
CA PHE A 15 -7.87 4.44 -5.51
C PHE A 15 -7.44 3.35 -6.50
N VAL A 16 -7.83 2.10 -6.26
CA VAL A 16 -7.52 0.98 -7.15
C VAL A 16 -8.20 1.16 -8.51
N GLU A 17 -9.47 1.56 -8.53
CA GLU A 17 -10.20 1.83 -9.76
C GLU A 17 -9.52 2.91 -10.61
N ILE A 18 -9.21 4.08 -10.01
CA ILE A 18 -8.58 5.17 -10.77
C ILE A 18 -7.16 4.82 -11.20
N SER A 19 -6.40 4.09 -10.39
CA SER A 19 -5.05 3.64 -10.75
C SER A 19 -5.09 2.67 -11.94
N GLY A 20 -6.06 1.75 -11.97
CA GLY A 20 -6.29 0.87 -13.11
C GLY A 20 -6.69 1.64 -14.38
N PHE A 21 -7.56 2.65 -14.25
CA PHE A 21 -7.96 3.51 -15.36
C PHE A 21 -6.78 4.29 -15.96
N ILE A 22 -5.91 4.80 -15.09
CA ILE A 22 -4.68 5.49 -15.48
C ILE A 22 -3.73 4.53 -16.19
N ALA A 23 -3.46 3.35 -15.63
CA ALA A 23 -2.54 2.38 -16.22
C ALA A 23 -2.94 1.98 -17.65
N VAL A 24 -4.22 1.70 -17.89
CA VAL A 24 -4.72 1.32 -19.23
C VAL A 24 -4.77 2.52 -20.18
N SER A 25 -5.10 3.72 -19.68
CA SER A 25 -5.12 4.93 -20.53
C SER A 25 -3.72 5.31 -21.00
N LYS A 26 -2.70 5.09 -20.17
CA LYS A 26 -1.28 5.33 -20.51
C LYS A 26 -0.84 4.63 -21.80
N GLU A 27 -1.26 3.38 -22.00
CA GLU A 27 -0.87 2.57 -23.17
C GLU A 27 -1.41 3.10 -24.50
N ARG A 28 -2.44 3.93 -24.47
CA ARG A 28 -3.19 4.38 -25.65
C ARG A 28 -3.00 5.87 -25.97
N LEU A 29 -2.27 6.59 -25.12
CA LEU A 29 -2.09 8.04 -25.24
C LEU A 29 -0.73 8.42 -25.83
N ASP A 30 -0.67 9.62 -26.39
CA ASP A 30 0.56 10.21 -26.90
C ASP A 30 1.55 10.51 -25.76
N LYS A 31 2.85 10.55 -26.08
CA LYS A 31 3.93 10.78 -25.10
C LYS A 31 3.74 12.04 -24.24
N ASP A 32 3.18 13.11 -24.79
CA ASP A 32 2.94 14.35 -24.04
C ASP A 32 1.80 14.19 -23.03
N LYS A 33 0.72 13.50 -23.41
CA LYS A 33 -0.40 13.18 -22.53
C LYS A 33 -0.02 12.15 -21.46
N VAL A 34 0.87 11.22 -21.78
CA VAL A 34 1.42 10.25 -20.81
C VAL A 34 2.14 10.95 -19.66
N LYS A 35 2.90 12.03 -19.93
CA LYS A 35 3.55 12.81 -18.86
C LYS A 35 2.52 13.43 -17.91
N LEU A 36 1.50 14.08 -18.47
CA LEU A 36 0.40 14.67 -17.68
C LEU A 36 -0.35 13.61 -16.87
N LEU A 37 -0.52 12.41 -17.42
CA LEU A 37 -1.16 11.29 -16.76
C LEU A 37 -0.31 10.72 -15.60
N GLU A 38 1.01 10.70 -15.73
CA GLU A 38 1.91 10.34 -14.63
C GLU A 38 1.90 11.38 -13.51
N GLU A 39 1.82 12.67 -13.85
CA GLU A 39 1.64 13.73 -12.85
C GLU A 39 0.31 13.58 -12.11
N LEU A 40 -0.78 13.29 -12.83
CA LEU A 40 -2.08 12.96 -12.27
C LEU A 40 -1.98 11.78 -11.30
N ARG A 41 -1.32 10.69 -11.70
CA ARG A 41 -1.12 9.50 -10.87
C ARG A 41 -0.42 9.85 -9.56
N CYS A 42 0.67 10.61 -9.63
CA CYS A 42 1.42 11.05 -8.44
C CYS A 42 0.56 11.92 -7.50
N ARG A 43 -0.23 12.86 -8.05
CA ARG A 43 -1.15 13.70 -7.26
C ARG A 43 -2.22 12.86 -6.57
N ILE A 44 -2.82 11.91 -7.27
CA ILE A 44 -3.85 11.01 -6.72
C ILE A 44 -3.29 10.15 -5.59
N VAL A 45 -2.11 9.54 -5.78
CA VAL A 45 -1.44 8.76 -4.72
C VAL A 45 -1.21 9.63 -3.48
N HIS A 46 -0.69 10.84 -3.66
CA HIS A 46 -0.49 11.78 -2.56
C HIS A 46 -1.80 12.13 -1.85
N TRP A 47 -2.82 12.57 -2.59
CA TRP A 47 -4.07 13.03 -2.01
C TRP A 47 -4.90 11.95 -1.34
N PHE A 48 -4.88 10.70 -1.83
CA PHE A 48 -5.52 9.60 -1.10
C PHE A 48 -4.80 9.31 0.23
N SER A 49 -3.46 9.36 0.25
CA SER A 49 -2.70 9.22 1.50
C SER A 49 -2.98 10.38 2.46
N LEU A 50 -3.05 11.61 1.96
CA LEU A 50 -3.33 12.82 2.73
C LEU A 50 -4.77 12.83 3.26
N LEU A 51 -5.76 12.45 2.43
CA LEU A 51 -7.17 12.37 2.81
C LEU A 51 -7.34 11.46 4.03
N ASN A 52 -6.74 10.27 3.97
CA ASN A 52 -6.80 9.32 5.07
C ASN A 52 -6.05 9.82 6.32
N ALA A 53 -4.88 10.45 6.16
CA ALA A 53 -4.11 10.97 7.27
C ALA A 53 -4.86 12.09 8.02
N VAL A 54 -5.40 13.05 7.28
CA VAL A 54 -6.17 14.17 7.83
C VAL A 54 -7.45 13.68 8.51
N ALA A 55 -8.14 12.70 7.92
CA ALA A 55 -9.32 12.08 8.53
C ALA A 55 -8.98 11.35 9.83
N THR A 56 -7.86 10.61 9.85
CA THR A 56 -7.38 9.88 11.03
C THR A 56 -7.07 10.84 12.18
N ILE A 57 -6.38 11.95 11.92
CA ILE A 57 -6.09 12.97 12.94
C ILE A 57 -7.39 13.62 13.43
N SER A 58 -8.32 13.91 12.52
CA SER A 58 -9.60 14.54 12.86
C SER A 58 -10.50 13.63 13.71
N LEU A 59 -10.36 12.30 13.62
CA LEU A 59 -11.11 11.34 14.45
C LEU A 59 -10.55 11.22 15.87
N ASN A 60 -9.25 11.41 16.07
CA ASN A 60 -8.59 11.38 17.39
C ASN A 60 -8.68 12.74 18.12
N ASP A 61 -9.65 13.60 17.76
CA ASP A 61 -9.76 14.99 18.25
C ASP A 61 -8.46 15.82 18.14
N GLY A 62 -7.55 15.42 17.24
CA GLY A 62 -6.27 16.07 17.04
C GLY A 62 -6.41 17.32 16.18
N GLU A 63 -5.72 18.39 16.56
CA GLU A 63 -5.54 19.50 15.63
C GLU A 63 -4.59 19.08 14.50
N VAL A 64 -5.06 19.17 13.26
CA VAL A 64 -4.26 18.84 12.08
C VAL A 64 -3.20 19.93 11.87
N ASP A 65 -2.00 19.74 12.44
CA ASP A 65 -0.78 20.50 12.15
C ASP A 65 -0.02 19.81 11.02
N LEU A 66 -0.25 20.26 9.78
CA LEU A 66 0.33 19.67 8.56
C LEU A 66 1.87 19.68 8.53
N GLU A 67 2.56 20.40 9.43
CA GLU A 67 4.03 20.45 9.47
C GLU A 67 4.62 19.43 10.44
N LYS A 68 3.90 19.11 11.51
CA LYS A 68 4.40 18.25 12.59
C LYS A 68 3.78 16.87 12.59
N SER A 69 2.59 16.72 12.00
CA SER A 69 1.83 15.47 12.08
C SER A 69 2.27 14.40 11.09
N PHE A 70 3.22 14.65 10.16
CA PHE A 70 3.52 13.72 9.08
C PHE A 70 4.98 13.29 8.94
N ILE A 71 5.17 12.04 8.51
CA ILE A 71 6.42 11.49 7.97
C ILE A 71 6.25 11.32 6.47
N VAL A 72 7.14 11.91 5.68
CA VAL A 72 7.05 11.87 4.22
C VAL A 72 7.78 10.65 3.67
N TYR A 73 7.10 9.91 2.81
CA TYR A 73 7.69 8.83 2.02
C TYR A 73 7.76 9.20 0.54
N SER A 74 8.84 8.78 -0.11
CA SER A 74 9.00 8.86 -1.56
C SER A 74 8.58 7.55 -2.23
N LEU A 75 8.00 7.64 -3.43
CA LEU A 75 7.79 6.49 -4.33
C LEU A 75 9.12 6.03 -4.93
N LYS A 76 9.25 4.73 -5.25
CA LYS A 76 10.43 4.21 -5.93
C LYS A 76 10.50 4.71 -7.38
N GLY A 77 11.68 5.16 -7.82
CA GLY A 77 11.91 5.57 -9.21
C GLY A 77 11.26 6.90 -9.63
N ALA A 78 10.50 7.55 -8.75
CA ALA A 78 10.07 8.92 -8.96
C ALA A 78 11.29 9.84 -8.76
N SER A 79 11.63 10.66 -9.77
CA SER A 79 12.49 11.81 -9.52
C SER A 79 11.87 12.61 -8.36
N PRO A 80 12.67 13.16 -7.42
CA PRO A 80 12.13 13.96 -6.33
C PRO A 80 11.34 15.11 -6.95
N TRP A 81 10.00 14.96 -6.96
CA TRP A 81 9.00 15.98 -7.24
C TRP A 81 9.54 17.01 -8.22
N GLY A 82 9.75 16.60 -9.47
CA GLY A 82 10.25 17.49 -10.51
C GLY A 82 9.24 18.61 -10.71
N ALA A 83 9.47 19.73 -10.04
CA ALA A 83 8.84 21.02 -10.26
C ALA A 83 7.39 20.91 -10.77
N CYS A 84 6.44 20.46 -9.94
CA CYS A 84 5.04 20.83 -10.16
C CYS A 84 4.89 22.30 -9.74
N GLN A 85 5.56 23.17 -10.50
CA GLN A 85 5.23 24.57 -10.62
C GLN A 85 3.86 24.59 -11.26
N THR A 86 2.84 24.87 -10.48
CA THR A 86 1.61 25.47 -10.99
C THR A 86 2.03 26.59 -11.94
N SER A 87 1.54 26.53 -13.17
CA SER A 87 1.74 27.50 -14.23
C SER A 87 1.71 28.95 -13.73
N ASP A 88 2.88 29.51 -13.41
CA ASP A 88 3.17 30.93 -13.50
C ASP A 88 4.09 31.11 -14.70
N ARG A 89 3.51 31.48 -15.84
CA ARG A 89 4.29 32.07 -16.93
C ARG A 89 4.87 33.39 -16.42
N LEU A 90 6.14 33.41 -16.02
CA LEU A 90 7.17 34.37 -16.48
C LEU A 90 8.49 34.19 -15.68
N GLY A 91 9.53 33.71 -16.37
CA GLY A 91 10.90 34.19 -16.16
C GLY A 91 11.77 33.56 -15.06
N SER A 92 12.92 33.07 -15.51
CA SER A 92 14.21 32.97 -14.81
C SER A 92 14.63 31.58 -14.31
N LEU A 93 15.51 31.00 -15.12
CA LEU A 93 16.41 29.90 -14.82
C LEU A 93 17.13 30.07 -13.47
N ARG A 94 17.23 28.97 -12.70
CA ARG A 94 18.48 28.59 -12.03
C ARG A 94 18.50 27.10 -11.71
N ALA A 95 19.52 26.44 -12.25
CA ALA A 95 19.90 25.08 -11.94
C ALA A 95 20.52 25.01 -10.53
N SER A 96 20.25 23.93 -9.81
CA SER A 96 21.08 23.48 -8.70
C SER A 96 21.09 21.95 -8.62
N SER A 97 22.21 21.41 -9.13
CA SER A 97 22.98 20.25 -8.65
C SER A 97 22.26 19.08 -7.97
N SER A 98 22.27 17.97 -8.71
CA SER A 98 22.24 16.58 -8.27
C SER A 98 23.01 16.29 -6.97
N SER A 99 22.34 15.66 -6.00
CA SER A 99 22.97 14.88 -4.94
C SER A 99 22.25 13.54 -4.85
N SER A 100 22.95 12.48 -5.24
CA SER A 100 22.51 11.10 -5.12
C SER A 100 22.47 10.71 -3.64
N VAL A 101 21.28 10.54 -3.09
CA VAL A 101 21.08 9.94 -1.76
C VAL A 101 20.67 8.49 -1.96
N ALA A 102 21.51 7.57 -1.47
CA ALA A 102 21.27 6.15 -1.47
C ALA A 102 20.06 5.79 -0.58
N LEU A 103 19.28 4.81 -1.02
CA LEU A 103 18.10 4.28 -0.34
C LEU A 103 18.51 3.45 0.88
N GLU A 104 18.08 3.87 2.07
CA GLU A 104 18.11 3.04 3.27
C GLU A 104 16.94 2.02 3.23
N PRO A 105 17.17 0.75 3.61
CA PRO A 105 16.12 -0.25 3.70
C PRO A 105 15.17 0.08 4.87
N VAL A 106 13.87 0.02 4.61
CA VAL A 106 12.82 0.27 5.61
C VAL A 106 12.89 -0.81 6.70
N GLY A 107 13.39 -0.44 7.87
CA GLY A 107 13.29 -1.25 9.09
C GLY A 107 11.84 -1.38 9.58
N PRO A 108 11.60 -2.17 10.67
CA PRO A 108 10.26 -2.31 11.25
C PRO A 108 9.68 -0.92 11.58
N VAL A 109 8.42 -0.72 11.20
CA VAL A 109 7.70 0.56 11.39
C VAL A 109 7.74 0.94 12.87
N ASP A 110 8.44 2.03 13.18
CA ASP A 110 8.53 2.56 14.53
C ASP A 110 7.23 3.29 14.90
N LEU A 111 6.30 2.52 15.49
CA LEU A 111 5.00 2.98 15.98
C LEU A 111 5.11 3.98 17.15
N SER A 112 6.31 4.22 17.68
CA SER A 112 6.53 5.18 18.77
C SER A 112 6.54 6.64 18.30
N THR A 113 6.59 6.89 16.98
CA THR A 113 6.57 8.25 16.45
C THR A 113 5.13 8.74 16.34
N SER A 114 4.80 9.87 16.97
CA SER A 114 3.47 10.51 16.95
C SER A 114 2.98 10.96 15.56
N LYS A 115 3.74 10.68 14.49
CA LYS A 115 3.52 11.20 13.15
C LYS A 115 2.96 10.13 12.23
N LEU A 116 2.04 10.53 11.35
CA LEU A 116 1.42 9.65 10.37
C LEU A 116 2.22 9.61 9.06
N PRO A 117 2.42 8.41 8.47
CA PRO A 117 3.07 8.27 7.16
C PRO A 117 2.23 8.87 6.02
N ILE A 118 2.77 9.80 5.23
CA ILE A 118 2.13 10.28 3.98
C ILE A 118 3.05 10.03 2.79
N ILE A 119 2.48 9.83 1.61
CA ILE A 119 3.25 9.69 0.37
C ILE A 119 3.36 11.06 -0.27
N GLY A 120 4.55 11.64 -0.33
CA GLY A 120 4.75 12.99 -0.86
C GLY A 120 4.67 14.13 0.13
N GLU A 121 5.43 15.20 -0.13
CA GLU A 121 5.41 16.40 0.69
C GLU A 121 4.16 17.23 0.43
N CYS A 122 3.51 17.70 1.49
CA CYS A 122 2.44 18.69 1.37
C CYS A 122 3.02 20.01 0.85
N THR A 123 2.58 20.42 -0.33
CA THR A 123 2.95 21.69 -0.95
C THR A 123 2.42 22.87 -0.13
N ARG A 124 3.06 24.04 -0.29
CA ARG A 124 2.62 25.27 0.37
C ARG A 124 1.18 25.65 -0.01
N THR A 125 0.78 25.37 -1.24
CA THR A 125 -0.57 25.60 -1.75
C THR A 125 -1.60 24.72 -1.03
N GLU A 126 -1.31 23.44 -0.85
CA GLU A 126 -2.20 22.52 -0.12
C GLU A 126 -2.31 22.92 1.35
N LYS A 127 -1.18 23.25 1.99
CA LYS A 127 -1.17 23.75 3.38
C LYS A 127 -2.04 24.99 3.54
N ASN A 128 -1.88 25.97 2.65
CA ASN A 128 -2.68 27.20 2.68
C ASN A 128 -4.16 26.95 2.41
N ALA A 129 -4.49 25.99 1.54
CA ALA A 129 -5.87 25.68 1.20
C ALA A 129 -6.60 24.93 2.32
N LEU A 130 -5.88 24.12 3.12
CA LEU A 130 -6.40 23.44 4.31
C LEU A 130 -6.37 24.31 5.57
N ALA A 131 -5.51 25.35 5.59
CA ALA A 131 -5.41 26.26 6.72
C ALA A 131 -6.76 26.94 7.02
N GLY A 132 -7.17 26.92 8.28
CA GLY A 132 -8.42 27.53 8.74
C GLY A 132 -9.70 26.85 8.24
N LYS A 133 -9.62 25.67 7.62
CA LYS A 133 -10.81 24.89 7.22
C LYS A 133 -11.28 24.00 8.37
N SER A 134 -12.60 23.97 8.57
CA SER A 134 -13.26 23.14 9.59
C SER A 134 -13.23 21.66 9.21
N ASP A 135 -13.58 21.34 7.96
CA ASP A 135 -13.59 19.98 7.44
C ASP A 135 -12.49 19.83 6.38
N LYS A 136 -11.29 19.48 6.84
CA LYS A 136 -10.12 19.29 5.99
C LYS A 136 -10.26 18.03 5.10
N PRO A 137 -10.76 16.86 5.58
CA PRO A 137 -10.99 15.70 4.72
C PRO A 137 -11.92 15.99 3.54
N LEU A 138 -13.01 16.73 3.75
CA LEU A 138 -13.92 17.10 2.67
C LEU A 138 -13.23 17.92 1.58
N VAL A 139 -12.33 18.84 1.94
CA VAL A 139 -11.57 19.63 0.98
C VAL A 139 -10.68 18.74 0.10
N VAL A 140 -9.95 17.80 0.70
CA VAL A 140 -9.07 16.88 -0.05
C VAL A 140 -9.88 15.94 -0.95
N ALA A 141 -11.02 15.42 -0.48
CA ALA A 141 -11.92 14.62 -1.31
C ALA A 141 -12.48 15.41 -2.50
N GLY A 142 -12.71 16.72 -2.31
CA GLY A 142 -13.05 17.67 -3.37
C GLY A 142 -11.95 17.76 -4.43
N TRP A 143 -10.68 17.91 -4.03
CA TRP A 143 -9.54 17.94 -4.96
C TRP A 143 -9.43 16.67 -5.79
N ILE A 144 -9.59 15.50 -5.17
CA ILE A 144 -9.58 14.21 -5.87
C ILE A 144 -10.70 14.17 -6.93
N THR A 145 -11.91 14.56 -6.55
CA THR A 145 -13.07 14.56 -7.47
C THR A 145 -12.88 15.53 -8.62
N GLU A 146 -12.40 16.75 -8.33
CA GLU A 146 -12.12 17.80 -9.31
C GLU A 146 -11.07 17.34 -10.33
N GLU A 147 -10.01 16.69 -9.85
CA GLU A 147 -8.90 16.28 -10.70
C GLU A 147 -9.23 15.08 -11.59
N ILE A 148 -9.98 14.10 -11.06
CA ILE A 148 -10.50 13.01 -11.89
C ILE A 148 -11.43 13.57 -12.98
N THR A 149 -12.27 14.55 -12.63
CA THR A 149 -13.17 15.22 -13.59
C THR A 149 -12.38 15.97 -14.66
N ARG A 150 -11.37 16.74 -14.26
CA ARG A 150 -10.48 17.46 -15.18
C ARG A 150 -9.77 16.50 -16.13
N ALA A 151 -9.19 15.42 -15.62
CA ALA A 151 -8.52 14.41 -16.43
C ALA A 151 -9.47 13.73 -17.44
N CYS A 152 -10.74 13.54 -17.08
CA CYS A 152 -11.76 13.05 -18.01
C CYS A 152 -12.07 14.06 -19.12
N LEU A 153 -12.23 15.34 -18.78
CA LEU A 153 -12.53 16.41 -19.74
C LEU A 153 -11.37 16.69 -20.69
N ASP A 154 -10.13 16.60 -20.21
CA ASP A 154 -8.91 16.76 -21.00
C ASP A 154 -8.60 15.53 -21.89
N GLY A 155 -9.42 14.48 -21.79
CA GLY A 155 -9.26 13.24 -22.55
C GLY A 155 -8.00 12.45 -22.15
N LEU A 156 -7.57 12.57 -20.89
CA LEU A 156 -6.50 11.77 -20.30
C LEU A 156 -7.02 10.42 -19.78
N LEU A 157 -8.27 10.37 -19.31
CA LEU A 157 -8.92 9.11 -18.93
C LEU A 157 -9.82 8.63 -20.08
N LEU A 158 -9.44 7.53 -20.73
CA LEU A 158 -10.16 6.98 -21.89
C LEU A 158 -11.34 6.08 -21.50
N ILE A 159 -11.93 6.33 -20.33
CA ILE A 159 -12.93 5.46 -19.71
C ILE A 159 -14.34 6.04 -19.91
N PRO A 160 -15.32 5.23 -20.34
CA PRO A 160 -16.70 5.68 -20.46
C PRO A 160 -17.27 6.24 -19.14
N PRO A 161 -18.07 7.32 -19.17
CA PRO A 161 -18.60 7.96 -17.96
C PRO A 161 -19.30 7.04 -16.95
N PRO A 162 -20.10 6.02 -17.36
CA PRO A 162 -20.75 5.12 -16.40
C PRO A 162 -19.79 4.30 -15.53
N ILE A 163 -18.60 4.00 -16.05
CA ILE A 163 -17.57 3.26 -15.30
C ILE A 163 -16.85 4.22 -14.37
N LEU A 164 -16.49 5.41 -14.87
CA LEU A 164 -15.86 6.45 -14.06
C LEU A 164 -16.74 6.90 -12.88
N SER A 165 -18.08 6.89 -13.05
CA SER A 165 -18.99 7.24 -11.96
C SER A 165 -18.91 6.33 -10.74
N ARG A 166 -18.42 5.09 -10.89
CA ARG A 166 -18.20 4.21 -9.73
C ARG A 166 -17.09 4.74 -8.83
N CYS A 167 -16.01 5.27 -9.39
CA CYS A 167 -14.93 5.86 -8.60
C CYS A 167 -15.43 7.04 -7.74
N TYR A 168 -16.25 7.93 -8.29
CA TYR A 168 -16.87 9.02 -7.51
C TYR A 168 -17.77 8.51 -6.38
N GLN A 169 -18.54 7.44 -6.64
CA GLN A 169 -19.38 6.81 -5.63
C GLN A 169 -18.54 6.23 -4.50
N GLU A 170 -17.42 5.57 -4.80
CA GLU A 170 -16.55 4.99 -3.78
C GLU A 170 -15.83 6.06 -2.95
N VAL A 171 -15.37 7.17 -3.55
CA VAL A 171 -14.87 8.33 -2.79
C VAL A 171 -15.95 8.86 -1.83
N SER A 172 -17.18 9.03 -2.33
CA SER A 172 -18.33 9.49 -1.54
C SER A 172 -18.71 8.49 -0.43
N ASN A 173 -18.66 7.19 -0.70
CA ASN A 173 -18.95 6.12 0.27
C ASN A 173 -17.90 6.06 1.38
N GLY A 174 -16.63 6.37 1.05
CA GLY A 174 -15.58 6.52 2.05
C GLY A 174 -15.77 7.75 2.92
N MET A 175 -16.16 8.88 2.33
CA MET A 175 -16.56 10.09 3.09
C MET A 175 -17.78 9.83 3.98
N LEU A 176 -18.74 9.00 3.55
CA LEU A 176 -19.87 8.59 4.39
C LEU A 176 -19.38 7.79 5.62
N GLY A 177 -18.45 6.85 5.42
CA GLY A 177 -17.82 6.11 6.52
C GLY A 177 -17.10 7.03 7.51
N TYR A 178 -16.31 7.99 7.00
CA TYR A 178 -15.66 9.02 7.82
C TYR A 178 -16.68 9.80 8.64
N ASN A 179 -17.73 10.35 8.00
CA ASN A 179 -18.74 11.16 8.69
C ASN A 179 -19.52 10.35 9.74
N GLN A 180 -19.75 9.06 9.51
CA GLN A 180 -20.35 8.18 10.52
C GLN A 180 -19.43 7.96 11.72
N ALA A 181 -18.12 7.79 11.50
CA ALA A 181 -17.14 7.69 12.57
C ALA A 181 -17.02 9.02 13.33
N PHE A 182 -16.95 10.14 12.61
CA PHE A 182 -16.81 11.48 13.19
C PHE A 182 -18.03 11.87 14.04
N LYS A 183 -19.24 11.43 13.68
CA LYS A 183 -20.43 11.60 14.53
C LYS A 183 -20.28 10.93 15.90
N VAL A 184 -19.55 9.81 15.98
CA VAL A 184 -19.32 9.12 17.25
C VAL A 184 -18.32 9.89 18.11
N SER A 185 -17.27 10.47 17.52
CA SER A 185 -16.33 11.32 18.27
C SER A 185 -16.99 12.64 18.72
N LEU A 186 -17.84 13.24 17.87
CA LEU A 186 -18.47 14.54 18.16
C LEU A 186 -19.61 14.51 19.16
N VAL A 187 -20.28 13.37 19.35
CA VAL A 187 -21.47 13.27 20.21
C VAL A 187 -21.08 12.58 21.51
N PRO A 188 -20.61 13.34 22.52
CA PRO A 188 -20.22 12.75 23.79
C PRO A 188 -21.42 12.17 24.54
N PHE A 189 -21.14 11.24 25.45
CA PHE A 189 -22.15 10.73 26.37
C PHE A 189 -22.77 11.88 27.17
N PRO A 190 -24.11 11.92 27.37
CA PRO A 190 -24.75 13.03 28.04
C PRO A 190 -24.24 13.25 29.47
N PHE A 191 -23.60 14.39 29.71
CA PHE A 191 -23.00 14.72 31.00
C PHE A 191 -23.94 14.56 32.21
N PRO A 192 -25.23 14.97 32.17
CA PRO A 192 -26.14 14.75 33.29
C PRO A 192 -26.36 13.26 33.63
N PHE A 193 -26.32 12.37 32.64
CA PHE A 193 -26.43 10.93 32.87
C PHE A 193 -25.19 10.40 33.59
N ALA A 194 -23.99 10.81 33.17
CA ALA A 194 -22.75 10.43 33.83
C ALA A 194 -22.74 10.89 35.30
N GLN A 195 -23.20 12.11 35.58
CA GLN A 195 -23.31 12.63 36.95
C GLN A 195 -24.28 11.82 37.81
N MET A 196 -25.45 11.48 37.27
CA MET A 196 -26.46 10.67 37.98
C MET A 196 -25.94 9.27 38.26
N LEU A 197 -25.25 8.63 37.30
CA LEU A 197 -24.65 7.31 37.47
C LEU A 197 -23.56 7.33 38.55
N ALA A 198 -22.66 8.32 38.52
CA ALA A 198 -21.62 8.49 39.52
C ALA A 198 -22.21 8.70 40.94
N LEU A 199 -23.25 9.53 41.06
CA LEU A 199 -23.94 9.74 42.34
C LEU A 199 -24.58 8.45 42.86
N LEU A 200 -25.24 7.68 41.99
CA LEU A 200 -25.84 6.40 42.37
C LEU A 200 -24.79 5.38 42.80
N LEU A 201 -23.63 5.33 42.15
CA LEU A 201 -22.50 4.47 42.56
C LEU A 201 -21.95 4.85 43.94
N VAL A 202 -21.87 6.15 44.25
CA VAL A 202 -21.46 6.62 45.59
C VAL A 202 -22.50 6.25 46.64
N VAL A 203 -23.80 6.39 46.36
CA VAL A 203 -24.85 5.95 47.28
C VAL A 203 -24.80 4.43 47.48
N PHE A 204 -24.58 3.68 46.40
CA PHE A 204 -24.44 2.23 46.43
C PHE A 204 -23.22 1.79 47.26
N LEU A 205 -22.09 2.50 47.14
CA LEU A 205 -20.89 2.29 47.95
C LEU A 205 -21.16 2.39 49.46
N LEU A 206 -22.01 3.34 49.87
CA LEU A 206 -22.37 3.52 51.28
C LEU A 206 -23.37 2.47 51.76
N ILE A 207 -24.42 2.19 50.97
CA ILE A 207 -25.55 1.36 51.40
C ILE A 207 -25.22 -0.15 51.34
N LEU A 208 -24.50 -0.60 50.31
CA LEU A 208 -24.30 -2.02 50.06
C LEU A 208 -23.63 -2.76 51.24
N PRO A 209 -22.53 -2.26 51.85
CA PRO A 209 -21.90 -2.98 52.95
C PRO A 209 -22.83 -3.18 54.16
N MET A 210 -23.69 -2.20 54.44
CA MET A 210 -24.69 -2.30 55.50
C MET A 210 -25.74 -3.38 55.21
N MET A 211 -26.20 -3.45 53.95
CA MET A 211 -27.17 -4.45 53.50
C MET A 211 -26.58 -5.87 53.57
N VAL A 212 -25.38 -6.07 53.02
CA VAL A 212 -24.70 -7.37 53.01
C VAL A 212 -24.44 -7.87 54.44
N LEU A 213 -23.97 -7.00 55.34
CA LEU A 213 -23.75 -7.36 56.75
C LEU A 213 -25.03 -7.89 57.42
N ARG A 214 -26.18 -7.25 57.15
CA ARG A 214 -27.47 -7.66 57.71
C ARG A 214 -27.97 -8.98 57.14
N MET A 215 -27.71 -9.26 55.86
CA MET A 215 -28.16 -10.50 55.22
C MET A 215 -27.28 -11.70 55.60
N THR A 216 -25.96 -11.51 55.65
CA THR A 216 -25.01 -12.61 55.88
C THR A 216 -24.75 -12.89 57.35
N GLN A 217 -24.85 -11.89 58.23
CA GLN A 217 -24.55 -11.98 59.67
C GLN A 217 -23.14 -12.50 60.01
N SER A 218 -22.18 -12.39 59.08
CA SER A 218 -20.79 -12.81 59.28
C SER A 218 -19.84 -11.62 59.17
N ALA A 219 -19.07 -11.35 60.21
CA ALA A 219 -18.11 -10.24 60.24
C ALA A 219 -16.97 -10.38 59.22
N ALA A 220 -16.61 -11.61 58.85
CA ALA A 220 -15.53 -11.88 57.89
C ALA A 220 -16.05 -11.97 56.44
N LEU A 221 -17.18 -12.64 56.20
CA LEU A 221 -17.70 -12.85 54.85
C LEU A 221 -18.30 -11.57 54.25
N SER A 222 -18.94 -10.74 55.08
CA SER A 222 -19.64 -9.53 54.62
C SER A 222 -18.73 -8.49 53.93
N PRO A 223 -17.56 -8.10 54.48
CA PRO A 223 -16.66 -7.17 53.79
C PRO A 223 -16.10 -7.77 52.48
N ILE A 224 -15.83 -9.07 52.45
CA ILE A 224 -15.34 -9.76 51.23
C ILE A 224 -16.39 -9.71 50.12
N LEU A 225 -17.64 -10.07 50.43
CA LEU A 225 -18.74 -10.03 49.47
C LEU A 225 -19.02 -8.60 49.00
N SER A 226 -19.02 -7.64 49.93
CA SER A 226 -19.23 -6.23 49.60
C SER A 226 -18.12 -5.71 48.68
N PHE A 227 -16.87 -6.09 48.93
CA PHE A 227 -15.73 -5.73 48.07
C PHE A 227 -15.92 -6.24 46.64
N PHE A 228 -16.24 -7.52 46.44
CA PHE A 228 -16.41 -8.06 45.09
C PHE A 228 -17.61 -7.46 44.36
N CYS A 229 -18.72 -7.20 45.06
CA CYS A 229 -19.86 -6.51 44.46
C CYS A 229 -19.49 -5.08 44.04
N LEU A 230 -18.83 -4.30 44.91
CA LEU A 230 -18.40 -2.94 44.58
C LEU A 230 -17.39 -2.93 43.44
N LEU A 231 -16.39 -3.81 43.50
CA LEU A 231 -15.42 -3.99 42.42
C LEU A 231 -16.11 -4.27 41.09
N GLY A 232 -17.15 -5.12 41.08
CA GLY A 232 -17.94 -5.40 39.88
C GLY A 232 -18.65 -4.16 39.32
N TYR A 233 -19.39 -3.42 40.15
CA TYR A 233 -20.14 -2.25 39.68
C TYR A 233 -19.25 -1.07 39.29
N TRP A 234 -18.21 -0.77 40.07
CA TRP A 234 -17.24 0.26 39.73
C TRP A 234 -16.41 -0.13 38.51
N GLY A 235 -15.99 -1.40 38.40
CA GLY A 235 -15.28 -1.90 37.23
C GLY A 235 -16.13 -1.82 35.96
N LEU A 236 -17.42 -2.14 36.02
CA LEU A 236 -18.35 -1.95 34.89
C LEU A 236 -18.47 -0.49 34.47
N ASN A 237 -18.47 0.45 35.43
CA ASN A 237 -18.50 1.87 35.14
C ASN A 237 -17.22 2.33 34.43
N GLU A 238 -16.05 1.93 34.93
CA GLU A 238 -14.77 2.27 34.28
C GLU A 238 -14.68 1.68 32.86
N ILE A 239 -15.13 0.44 32.64
CA ILE A 239 -15.20 -0.14 31.30
C ILE A 239 -16.14 0.66 30.39
N ALA A 240 -17.28 1.14 30.92
CA ALA A 240 -18.19 1.96 30.14
C ALA A 240 -17.53 3.29 29.73
N VAL A 241 -16.84 3.96 30.65
CA VAL A 241 -16.10 5.20 30.38
C VAL A 241 -15.01 4.99 29.33
N GLU A 242 -14.23 3.91 29.42
CA GLU A 242 -13.23 3.57 28.40
C GLU A 242 -13.85 3.41 27.00
N LEU A 243 -15.01 2.75 26.92
CA LEU A 243 -15.70 2.50 25.65
C LEU A 243 -16.38 3.74 25.04
N GLU A 244 -16.47 4.86 25.78
CA GLU A 244 -17.10 6.10 25.29
C GLU A 244 -16.21 6.85 24.28
N ASN A 245 -14.88 6.72 24.36
CA ASN A 245 -13.94 7.40 23.45
C ASN A 245 -13.11 6.43 22.60
N PRO A 246 -13.71 5.72 21.63
CA PRO A 246 -13.04 4.62 20.92
C PRO A 246 -11.93 5.04 19.94
N PHE A 247 -11.64 6.34 19.82
CA PHE A 247 -10.69 6.91 18.86
C PHE A 247 -9.50 7.59 19.52
N GLY A 248 -9.36 7.48 20.84
CA GLY A 248 -8.27 8.05 21.61
C GLY A 248 -6.92 7.35 21.37
N ASP A 249 -6.07 7.47 22.39
CA ASP A 249 -4.72 6.91 22.40
C ASP A 249 -4.55 5.81 23.47
N ASP A 250 -5.64 5.31 24.06
CA ASP A 250 -5.60 4.25 25.07
C ASP A 250 -5.38 2.86 24.44
N ASP A 251 -4.87 1.90 25.21
CA ASP A 251 -4.49 0.56 24.70
C ASP A 251 -5.67 -0.21 24.08
N ASN A 252 -6.90 0.06 24.52
CA ASN A 252 -8.11 -0.59 24.04
C ASN A 252 -8.84 0.19 22.93
N ASP A 253 -8.31 1.34 22.52
CA ASP A 253 -8.88 2.15 21.46
C ASP A 253 -8.66 1.52 20.09
N LEU A 254 -9.40 2.04 19.11
CA LEU A 254 -9.20 1.66 17.73
C LEU A 254 -7.78 2.09 17.29
N PRO A 255 -6.92 1.18 16.79
CA PRO A 255 -5.55 1.52 16.41
C PRO A 255 -5.51 2.29 15.07
N LEU A 256 -6.00 3.53 15.09
CA LEU A 256 -6.16 4.42 13.95
C LEU A 256 -4.84 4.63 13.19
N LYS A 257 -3.73 4.80 13.92
CA LYS A 257 -2.37 4.91 13.35
C LYS A 257 -1.98 3.67 12.54
N HIS A 258 -2.27 2.48 13.06
CA HIS A 258 -1.99 1.23 12.36
C HIS A 258 -2.86 1.07 11.11
N VAL A 259 -4.15 1.38 11.23
CA VAL A 259 -5.10 1.33 10.11
C VAL A 259 -4.65 2.26 8.98
N HIS A 260 -4.28 3.50 9.32
CA HIS A 260 -3.74 4.47 8.38
C HIS A 260 -2.43 3.98 7.73
N THR A 261 -1.50 3.48 8.53
CA THR A 261 -0.21 2.96 8.02
C THR A 261 -0.41 1.79 7.06
N ALA A 262 -1.33 0.87 7.38
CA ALA A 262 -1.67 -0.24 6.50
C ALA A 262 -2.29 0.24 5.18
N PHE A 263 -3.17 1.26 5.24
CA PHE A 263 -3.76 1.88 4.06
C PHE A 263 -2.70 2.53 3.15
N VAL A 264 -1.80 3.33 3.72
CA VAL A 264 -0.72 4.00 2.98
C VAL A 264 0.25 2.99 2.37
N LYS A 265 0.56 1.91 3.09
CA LYS A 265 1.33 0.79 2.54
C LYS A 265 0.62 0.15 1.35
N GLY A 266 -0.68 -0.13 1.46
CA GLY A 266 -1.48 -0.69 0.36
C GLY A 266 -1.52 0.21 -0.88
N ILE A 267 -1.69 1.53 -0.70
CA ILE A 267 -1.60 2.50 -1.79
C ILE A 267 -0.23 2.44 -2.46
N ARG A 268 0.85 2.42 -1.67
CA ARG A 268 2.22 2.36 -2.21
C ARG A 268 2.46 1.08 -3.01
N ASP A 269 2.15 -0.07 -2.43
CA ASP A 269 2.38 -1.37 -3.06
C ASP A 269 1.65 -1.43 -4.42
N CYS A 270 0.40 -0.97 -4.45
CA CYS A 270 -0.38 -0.86 -5.68
C CYS A 270 0.22 0.16 -6.67
N ALA A 271 0.70 1.32 -6.21
CA ALA A 271 1.32 2.33 -7.05
C ALA A 271 2.67 1.89 -7.65
N ASP A 272 3.46 1.09 -6.93
CA ASP A 272 4.77 0.56 -7.36
C ASP A 272 4.61 -0.59 -8.38
N ASP A 273 3.59 -1.44 -8.24
CA ASP A 273 3.30 -2.52 -9.20
C ASP A 273 3.03 -1.97 -10.62
N PHE A 274 2.34 -0.84 -10.71
CA PHE A 274 2.12 -0.17 -12.00
C PHE A 274 3.40 0.44 -12.61
N ILE A 275 4.45 0.68 -11.82
CA ILE A 275 5.76 1.17 -12.31
C ILE A 275 6.59 0.00 -12.87
N THR A 276 6.58 -1.15 -12.20
CA THR A 276 7.39 -2.31 -12.61
C THR A 276 6.88 -2.98 -13.89
N ALA A 277 5.56 -2.98 -14.11
CA ALA A 277 4.95 -3.43 -15.36
C ALA A 277 5.49 -2.68 -16.60
N ASP A 278 5.87 -1.41 -16.45
CA ASP A 278 6.44 -0.57 -17.52
C ASP A 278 7.87 -1.02 -17.91
N SER A 279 8.63 -1.55 -16.94
CA SER A 279 9.99 -2.06 -17.15
C SER A 279 9.99 -3.47 -17.78
N GLY A 280 8.98 -4.29 -17.48
CA GLY A 280 8.78 -5.59 -18.11
C GLY A 280 8.21 -5.51 -19.53
N GLY A 281 7.40 -4.49 -19.83
CA GLY A 281 6.77 -4.29 -21.14
C GLY A 281 7.71 -3.81 -22.26
N GLN A 282 8.84 -3.19 -21.93
CA GLN A 282 9.84 -2.80 -22.92
C GLN A 282 10.75 -3.95 -23.36
N ALA A 283 10.97 -4.96 -22.52
CA ALA A 283 11.70 -6.17 -22.92
C ALA A 283 10.97 -6.99 -23.99
N THR A 284 9.63 -6.90 -24.06
CA THR A 284 8.82 -7.68 -25.00
C THR A 284 8.44 -6.94 -26.29
N ARG A 285 8.68 -5.62 -26.40
CA ARG A 285 8.33 -4.83 -27.61
C ARG A 285 9.53 -4.34 -28.45
N GLN A 286 10.77 -4.43 -27.95
CA GLN A 286 11.97 -4.11 -28.76
C GLN A 286 12.61 -5.32 -29.46
N THR A 287 12.12 -6.54 -29.26
CA THR A 287 12.65 -7.76 -29.94
C THR A 287 11.95 -8.10 -31.25
N ALA A 288 10.93 -7.33 -31.67
CA ALA A 288 10.19 -7.61 -32.92
C ALA A 288 10.96 -7.27 -34.21
N ASP A 289 12.14 -6.64 -34.12
CA ASP A 289 12.99 -6.29 -35.28
C ASP A 289 14.45 -6.77 -35.15
N ALA A 290 14.75 -7.62 -34.16
CA ALA A 290 16.02 -8.31 -34.07
C ALA A 290 15.83 -9.77 -34.52
N GLY A 291 16.47 -10.15 -35.63
CA GLY A 291 16.45 -11.53 -36.13
C GLY A 291 16.85 -12.55 -35.04
N PRO A 292 16.49 -13.84 -35.20
CA PRO A 292 16.70 -14.85 -34.17
C PRO A 292 18.15 -14.87 -33.69
N SER A 293 18.38 -14.90 -32.36
CA SER A 293 19.72 -14.93 -31.77
C SER A 293 20.54 -16.08 -32.37
N ASP A 294 21.84 -15.88 -32.56
CA ASP A 294 22.70 -16.87 -33.22
C ASP A 294 22.77 -18.21 -32.47
N GLU A 295 22.46 -18.20 -31.18
CA GLU A 295 22.30 -19.39 -30.33
C GLU A 295 21.06 -20.19 -30.71
N LEU A 296 19.94 -19.50 -30.96
CA LEU A 296 18.68 -20.10 -31.39
C LEU A 296 18.82 -20.78 -32.76
N LYS A 297 19.59 -20.16 -33.69
CA LYS A 297 19.89 -20.76 -35.00
C LYS A 297 20.74 -22.03 -34.90
N LYS A 298 21.69 -22.09 -33.96
CA LYS A 298 22.53 -23.29 -33.74
C LYS A 298 21.69 -24.45 -33.23
N VAL A 299 20.82 -24.21 -32.24
CA VAL A 299 19.93 -25.23 -31.68
C VAL A 299 18.89 -25.70 -32.72
N GLN A 300 18.32 -24.78 -33.49
CA GLN A 300 17.39 -25.13 -34.58
C GLN A 300 18.07 -25.95 -35.70
N ARG A 301 19.34 -25.65 -36.03
CA ARG A 301 20.10 -26.40 -37.04
C ARG A 301 20.41 -27.82 -36.59
N GLU A 302 20.82 -28.01 -35.33
CA GLU A 302 21.06 -29.34 -34.75
C GLU A 302 19.78 -30.18 -34.65
N LEU A 303 18.66 -29.57 -34.25
CA LEU A 303 17.35 -30.23 -34.27
C LEU A 303 16.91 -30.66 -35.67
N GLY A 304 17.21 -29.84 -36.69
CA GLY A 304 16.98 -30.18 -38.09
C GLY A 304 17.83 -31.35 -38.59
N LEU A 305 19.09 -31.44 -38.16
CA LEU A 305 19.98 -32.56 -38.47
C LEU A 305 19.53 -33.87 -37.82
N LEU A 306 18.89 -33.79 -36.66
CA LEU A 306 18.32 -34.93 -35.93
C LEU A 306 16.92 -35.32 -36.42
N GLY A 307 16.39 -34.66 -37.47
CA GLY A 307 15.11 -35.00 -38.09
C GLY A 307 13.87 -34.59 -37.27
N VAL A 308 14.02 -33.74 -36.26
CA VAL A 308 12.91 -33.30 -35.41
C VAL A 308 12.23 -32.08 -36.02
N PRO A 309 10.90 -32.11 -36.27
CA PRO A 309 10.18 -30.96 -36.82
C PRO A 309 10.13 -29.81 -35.81
N VAL A 310 10.97 -28.80 -36.03
CA VAL A 310 11.13 -27.61 -35.17
C VAL A 310 9.82 -26.85 -34.97
N SER A 311 8.95 -26.84 -36.00
CA SER A 311 7.63 -26.19 -35.98
C SER A 311 6.66 -26.76 -34.94
N ARG A 312 6.90 -27.98 -34.42
CA ARG A 312 6.04 -28.62 -33.43
C ARG A 312 6.33 -28.18 -31.99
N TYR A 313 7.54 -27.69 -31.71
CA TYR A 313 8.00 -27.41 -30.35
C TYR A 313 8.37 -25.94 -30.11
N PHE A 314 8.62 -25.17 -31.16
CA PHE A 314 9.00 -23.77 -31.06
C PHE A 314 7.97 -22.90 -31.78
N SER A 315 6.93 -22.46 -31.07
CA SER A 315 6.23 -21.22 -31.43
C SER A 315 7.14 -20.04 -31.09
N GLN A 316 7.09 -18.99 -31.90
CA GLN A 316 8.07 -17.91 -31.96
C GLN A 316 8.65 -17.49 -30.58
N GLN A 317 9.98 -17.67 -30.47
CA GLN A 317 10.94 -17.09 -29.52
C GLN A 317 10.90 -17.47 -28.02
N SER A 318 9.83 -18.02 -27.44
CA SER A 318 9.81 -18.39 -26.00
C SER A 318 10.34 -19.79 -25.65
N GLY A 319 10.66 -20.63 -26.64
CA GLY A 319 10.98 -22.05 -26.40
C GLY A 319 12.37 -22.34 -25.80
N LEU A 320 13.35 -21.44 -25.90
CA LEU A 320 14.72 -21.71 -25.46
C LEU A 320 14.90 -21.61 -23.94
N GLU A 321 14.29 -20.61 -23.31
CA GLU A 321 14.28 -20.45 -21.84
C GLU A 321 13.48 -21.55 -21.13
N GLU A 322 12.45 -22.09 -21.78
CA GLU A 322 11.73 -23.25 -21.25
C GLU A 322 12.59 -24.51 -21.32
N LEU A 323 13.37 -24.69 -22.39
CA LEU A 323 14.22 -25.86 -22.57
C LEU A 323 15.44 -25.86 -21.64
N SER A 324 15.98 -24.70 -21.29
CA SER A 324 17.11 -24.61 -20.35
C SER A 324 16.72 -24.90 -18.90
N LYS A 325 15.43 -24.76 -18.55
CA LYS A 325 14.89 -25.06 -17.23
C LYS A 325 14.52 -26.54 -17.04
N LEU A 326 14.46 -27.32 -18.13
CA LEU A 326 14.03 -28.71 -18.10
C LEU A 326 15.21 -29.65 -17.80
N SER A 327 15.00 -30.57 -16.86
CA SER A 327 15.98 -31.61 -16.54
C SER A 327 16.12 -32.63 -17.68
N LYS A 328 17.25 -33.34 -17.73
CA LYS A 328 17.52 -34.37 -18.77
C LYS A 328 16.39 -35.40 -18.88
N SER A 329 15.79 -35.83 -17.78
CA SER A 329 14.66 -36.77 -17.74
C SER A 329 13.40 -36.21 -18.39
N GLU A 330 13.12 -34.93 -18.20
CA GLU A 330 11.93 -34.27 -18.75
C GLU A 330 12.09 -33.98 -20.24
N LEU A 331 13.32 -33.70 -20.69
CA LEU A 331 13.64 -33.58 -22.11
C LEU A 331 13.44 -34.92 -22.85
N ILE A 332 13.79 -36.06 -22.23
CA ILE A 332 13.55 -37.39 -22.82
C ILE A 332 12.05 -37.63 -23.00
N ALA A 333 11.23 -37.25 -22.01
CA ALA A 333 9.78 -37.36 -22.10
C ALA A 333 9.20 -36.42 -23.18
N LYS A 334 9.76 -35.22 -23.33
CA LYS A 334 9.25 -34.20 -24.27
C LYS A 334 9.61 -34.48 -25.73
N PHE A 335 10.77 -35.07 -26.01
CA PHE A 335 11.23 -35.38 -27.37
C PHE A 335 11.06 -36.85 -27.75
N GLU A 336 10.58 -37.69 -26.84
CA GLU A 336 10.36 -39.14 -27.02
C GLU A 336 11.62 -39.89 -27.52
N SER A 337 12.81 -39.29 -27.36
CA SER A 337 14.10 -39.82 -27.81
C SER A 337 15.22 -39.46 -26.84
N ALA A 338 15.89 -40.49 -26.32
CA ALA A 338 16.97 -40.33 -25.34
C ALA A 338 18.24 -39.70 -25.91
N GLU A 339 18.49 -39.93 -27.20
CA GLU A 339 19.66 -39.42 -27.92
C GLU A 339 19.53 -37.90 -28.16
N VAL A 340 18.37 -37.46 -28.63
CA VAL A 340 18.05 -36.05 -28.88
C VAL A 340 18.09 -35.23 -27.59
N ALA A 341 17.45 -35.74 -26.53
CA ALA A 341 17.42 -35.07 -25.22
C ALA A 341 18.82 -34.90 -24.61
N THR A 342 19.69 -35.92 -24.75
CA THR A 342 21.07 -35.85 -24.24
C THR A 342 21.90 -34.81 -25.01
N ARG A 343 21.70 -34.70 -26.32
CA ARG A 343 22.44 -33.75 -27.16
C ARG A 343 22.03 -32.31 -26.92
N ILE A 344 20.73 -32.05 -26.75
CA ILE A 344 20.19 -30.72 -26.43
C ILE A 344 20.62 -30.28 -25.04
N HIS A 345 20.51 -31.15 -24.03
CA HIS A 345 20.95 -30.83 -22.66
C HIS A 345 22.45 -30.49 -22.61
N ARG A 346 23.27 -31.18 -23.42
CA ARG A 346 24.70 -30.87 -23.55
C ARG A 346 24.95 -29.52 -24.23
N LEU A 347 24.25 -29.23 -25.33
CA LEU A 347 24.38 -27.94 -26.04
C LEU A 347 23.95 -26.75 -25.18
N ILE A 348 22.90 -26.91 -24.38
CA ILE A 348 22.45 -25.88 -23.42
C ILE A 348 23.50 -25.69 -22.32
N GLY A 349 24.10 -26.77 -21.81
CA GLY A 349 25.20 -26.69 -20.84
C GLY A 349 26.42 -25.95 -21.40
N GLU A 350 26.84 -26.28 -22.62
CA GLU A 350 27.96 -25.61 -23.31
C GLU A 350 27.70 -24.11 -23.57
N LEU A 351 26.44 -23.71 -23.76
CA LEU A 351 26.04 -22.31 -23.93
C LEU A 351 25.92 -21.56 -22.60
N SER A 352 25.57 -22.25 -21.50
CA SER A 352 25.41 -21.66 -20.16
C SER A 352 26.74 -21.48 -19.40
N GLU A 353 27.77 -22.27 -19.69
CA GLU A 353 29.08 -22.21 -19.03
C GLU A 353 29.99 -21.06 -19.52
N GLY A 354 29.54 -20.27 -20.51
CA GLY A 354 30.29 -19.12 -21.03
C GLY A 354 30.39 -17.90 -20.09
N ASP A 355 29.63 -17.88 -18.98
CA ASP A 355 29.42 -16.68 -18.15
C ASP A 355 29.87 -16.81 -16.67
N THR A 356 30.73 -17.79 -16.31
CA THR A 356 31.21 -17.92 -14.92
C THR A 356 32.73 -18.09 -14.77
N VAL A 357 33.31 -17.15 -14.02
CA VAL A 357 34.67 -17.10 -13.42
C VAL A 357 35.08 -18.44 -12.77
N PRO A 358 36.36 -18.87 -12.84
CA PRO A 358 36.76 -20.26 -12.64
C PRO A 358 36.68 -20.75 -11.18
N LEU A 359 36.23 -21.99 -11.01
CA LEU A 359 36.31 -22.77 -9.77
C LEU A 359 37.77 -23.15 -9.43
N PRO A 360 38.12 -23.29 -8.15
CA PRO A 360 39.50 -23.51 -7.71
C PRO A 360 40.02 -24.92 -8.05
N VAL A 361 41.30 -24.96 -8.41
CA VAL A 361 42.08 -26.16 -8.78
C VAL A 361 42.24 -27.10 -7.56
N PRO A 362 42.07 -28.43 -7.73
CA PRO A 362 42.36 -29.38 -6.67
C PRO A 362 43.88 -29.56 -6.50
N VAL A 363 44.35 -29.37 -5.26
CA VAL A 363 45.75 -29.61 -4.84
C VAL A 363 46.08 -31.10 -4.94
N ALA A 364 47.06 -31.43 -5.77
CA ALA A 364 47.63 -32.77 -5.88
C ALA A 364 48.54 -33.07 -4.67
N LEU A 365 48.32 -34.22 -4.01
CA LEU A 365 49.26 -34.83 -3.08
C LEU A 365 50.40 -35.51 -3.86
N PRO A 366 51.68 -35.35 -3.46
CA PRO A 366 52.80 -35.92 -4.18
C PRO A 366 52.98 -37.41 -3.88
N SER A 367 53.20 -38.20 -4.94
CA SER A 367 53.64 -39.58 -4.87
C SER A 367 55.17 -39.68 -4.93
N GLY A 368 55.78 -40.30 -3.92
CA GLY A 368 56.91 -41.23 -4.10
C GLY A 368 58.26 -40.88 -3.44
N GLY A 369 58.70 -41.75 -2.52
CA GLY A 369 60.11 -42.11 -2.35
C GLY A 369 60.67 -42.02 -0.93
N GLY A 370 60.75 -43.16 -0.22
CA GLY A 370 61.42 -43.32 1.07
C GLY A 370 60.80 -44.39 1.94
#